data_AF-A0A559N3I5-F1
#
_entry.id   AF-A0A559N3I5-F1
#
_cell.length_a   1.000
_cell.length_b   1.000
_cell.length_c   1.000
_cell.angle_alpha   90.00
_cell.angle_beta   90.00
_cell.angle_gamma   90.00
#
_symmetry.space_group_name_H-M   'P 1'
#
loop_
_entity.id
_entity.type
_entity.pdbx_description
1 polymer ?
#
loop_
_entity_poly.entity_id
_entity_poly.type
_entity_poly.pdbx_seq_one_letter_code
_entity_poly.pdbx_strand_id
1 'polypeptide(L)'
;MNINKLLITSLLLTFTAGLMVFIKLSYYFWSTQFDALIYLAIILVLIAVLSALTAFVQSSIQFYTTQKFEWNWLFSFILVCLYAIGFTYYLIFS
;
A
#
# COMPACT_ATOMS: atom_id res chain seq x y z
N MET A 1 8.84 11.19 -11.84
CA MET A 1 8.12 9.90 -11.94
C MET A 1 6.65 10.22 -12.14
N ASN A 2 5.91 9.50 -12.98
CA ASN A 2 4.49 9.82 -13.25
C ASN A 2 3.62 9.35 -12.06
N ILE A 3 2.75 10.21 -11.52
CA ILE A 3 1.84 9.92 -10.39
C ILE A 3 1.00 8.66 -10.66
N ASN A 4 0.53 8.47 -11.90
CA ASN A 4 -0.24 7.28 -12.29
C ASN A 4 0.58 6.00 -12.14
N LYS A 5 1.87 6.04 -12.51
CA LYS A 5 2.76 4.89 -12.37
C LYS A 5 2.97 4.53 -10.91
N LEU A 6 3.15 5.53 -10.04
CA LEU A 6 3.29 5.34 -8.59
C LEU A 6 2.06 4.67 -7.97
N LEU A 7 0.87 5.16 -8.32
CA LEU A 7 -0.40 4.58 -7.87
C LEU A 7 -0.59 3.14 -8.34
N ILE A 8 -0.31 2.86 -9.61
CA ILE A 8 -0.38 1.49 -10.16
C ILE A 8 0.62 0.58 -9.45
N THR A 9 1.86 1.02 -9.24
CA THR A 9 2.85 0.22 -8.50
C THR A 9 2.43 -0.03 -7.06
N SER A 10 1.85 0.96 -6.38
CA SER A 10 1.34 0.78 -5.01
C SER A 10 0.24 -0.27 -4.95
N LEU A 11 -0.74 -0.20 -5.87
CA LEU A 11 -1.82 -1.18 -5.96
C LEU A 11 -1.30 -2.60 -6.26
N LEU A 12 -0.36 -2.73 -7.20
CA LEU A 12 0.23 -4.02 -7.56
C LEU A 12 0.99 -4.63 -6.39
N LEU A 13 1.80 -3.84 -5.68
CA LEU A 13 2.56 -4.31 -4.52
C LEU A 13 1.65 -4.74 -3.37
N THR A 14 0.58 -4.00 -3.11
CA THR A 14 -0.41 -4.37 -2.09
C THR A 14 -1.19 -5.62 -2.48
N PHE A 15 -1.54 -5.77 -3.76
CA PHE A 15 -2.21 -6.97 -4.25
C PHE A 15 -1.30 -8.20 -4.13
N THR A 16 -0.03 -8.10 -4.52
CA THR A 16 0.92 -9.22 -4.39
C THR A 16 1.18 -9.57 -2.93
N ALA A 17 1.31 -8.59 -2.03
CA ALA A 17 1.42 -8.83 -0.61
C ALA A 17 0.16 -9.52 -0.03
N GLY A 18 -1.04 -9.10 -0.46
CA GLY A 18 -2.29 -9.75 -0.07
C GLY A 18 -2.37 -11.21 -0.50
N LEU A 19 -1.96 -11.51 -1.75
CA LEU A 19 -1.86 -12.89 -2.24
C LEU A 19 -0.87 -13.72 -1.42
N MET A 20 0.28 -13.15 -1.04
CA MET A 20 1.27 -13.82 -0.21
C MET A 20 0.72 -14.20 1.18
N VAL A 21 0.01 -13.27 1.83
CA VAL A 21 -0.67 -13.54 3.10
C VAL A 21 -1.75 -14.61 2.92
N PHE A 22 -2.55 -14.54 1.85
CA PHE A 22 -3.58 -15.53 1.55
C PHE A 22 -3.00 -16.93 1.33
N ILE A 23 -1.89 -17.04 0.58
CA ILE A 23 -1.17 -18.31 0.38
C ILE A 23 -0.69 -18.87 1.72
N LYS A 24 -0.15 -18.03 2.62
CA LYS A 24 0.27 -18.49 3.95
C LYS A 24 -0.90 -18.96 4.81
N LEU A 25 -2.07 -18.31 4.70
CA LEU A 25 -3.30 -18.71 5.39
C LEU A 25 -3.89 -20.03 4.85
N SER A 26 -3.46 -20.50 3.68
CA SER A 26 -3.87 -21.81 3.19
C SER A 26 -3.26 -22.94 4.05
N TYR A 27 -4.06 -23.98 4.31
CA TYR A 27 -3.79 -25.07 5.27
C TYR A 27 -2.40 -25.71 5.12
N TYR A 28 -1.87 -25.75 3.89
CA TYR A 28 -0.57 -26.37 3.59
C TYR A 28 0.62 -25.57 4.15
N PHE A 29 0.58 -24.24 4.04
CA PHE A 29 1.67 -23.36 4.46
C PHE A 29 1.62 -22.97 5.93
N TRP A 30 0.45 -23.06 6.57
CA TRP A 30 0.30 -22.85 8.01
C TRP A 30 1.16 -23.84 8.81
N SER A 31 1.29 -25.09 8.35
CA SER A 31 2.04 -26.13 9.07
C SER A 31 3.56 -25.93 9.06
N THR A 32 4.07 -25.07 8.17
CA THR A 32 5.50 -24.79 8.05
C THR A 32 5.86 -23.55 8.88
N GLN A 33 6.87 -23.64 9.75
CA GLN A 33 7.45 -22.52 10.53
C GLN A 33 8.10 -21.44 9.64
N PHE A 34 7.93 -21.52 8.32
CA PHE A 34 8.49 -20.59 7.36
C PHE A 34 7.63 -19.32 7.32
N ASP A 35 7.98 -18.36 8.18
CA ASP A 35 7.34 -17.03 8.27
C ASP A 35 7.98 -16.00 7.34
N ALA A 36 9.04 -16.37 6.61
CA ALA A 36 9.71 -15.49 5.64
C ALA A 36 8.74 -14.89 4.61
N LEU A 37 7.67 -15.61 4.27
CA LEU A 37 6.64 -15.17 3.31
C LEU A 37 5.77 -14.04 3.89
N ILE A 38 5.50 -14.06 5.20
CA ILE A 38 4.79 -12.98 5.92
C ILE A 38 5.68 -11.75 6.00
N TYR A 39 6.95 -11.91 6.41
CA TYR A 39 7.89 -10.79 6.48
C TYR A 39 8.09 -10.11 5.12
N LEU A 40 8.17 -10.89 4.05
CA LEU A 40 8.29 -10.36 2.70
C LEU A 40 7.01 -9.61 2.28
N ALA A 41 5.82 -10.13 2.61
CA ALA A 41 4.56 -9.43 2.38
C ALA A 41 4.52 -8.07 3.12
N ILE A 42 4.97 -8.01 4.38
CA ILE A 42 5.05 -6.76 5.15
C ILE A 42 5.97 -5.75 4.47
N ILE A 43 7.15 -6.18 4.00
CA ILE A 43 8.08 -5.31 3.27
C ILE A 43 7.44 -4.76 1.99
N LEU A 44 6.73 -5.60 1.23
CA LEU A 44 6.02 -5.16 0.03
C LEU A 44 4.94 -4.13 0.34
N VAL A 45 4.18 -4.32 1.42
CA VAL A 45 3.18 -3.34 1.88
C VAL A 45 3.86 -2.02 2.25
N LEU A 46 4.99 -2.04 2.97
CA LEU A 46 5.72 -0.81 3.31
C LEU A 46 6.16 -0.03 2.06
N ILE A 47 6.66 -0.71 1.03
CA ILE A 47 7.03 -0.07 -0.23
C ILE A 47 5.78 0.49 -0.95
N ALA A 48 4.65 -0.22 -0.89
CA ALA A 48 3.39 0.24 -1.45
C ALA A 48 2.89 1.52 -0.74
N VAL A 49 3.01 1.59 0.58
CA VAL A 49 2.66 2.76 1.39
C VAL A 49 3.51 3.97 1.00
N LEU A 50 4.84 3.80 0.92
CA LEU A 50 5.76 4.86 0.51
C LEU A 50 5.45 5.36 -0.91
N SER A 51 5.11 4.46 -1.83
CA SER A 51 4.72 4.80 -3.20
C SER A 51 3.41 5.61 -3.26
N ALA A 52 2.44 5.27 -2.41
CA ALA A 52 1.18 6.02 -2.31
C ALA A 52 1.37 7.39 -1.67
N LEU A 53 2.20 7.47 -0.62
CA LEU A 53 2.52 8.72 0.07
C LEU A 53 3.26 9.69 -0.87
N THR A 54 4.22 9.19 -1.66
CA THR A 54 4.92 10.01 -2.65
C THR A 54 3.98 10.50 -3.76
N ALA A 55 3.05 9.67 -4.24
CA ALA A 55 2.00 10.09 -5.17
C ALA A 55 1.07 11.16 -4.56
N PHE A 56 0.71 11.01 -3.28
CA PHE A 56 -0.12 11.98 -2.55
C PHE A 56 0.59 13.33 -2.40
N VAL A 57 1.87 13.34 -2.03
CA VAL A 57 2.65 14.59 -1.91
C VAL A 57 2.77 15.28 -3.26
N GLN A 58 3.10 14.54 -4.32
CA GLN A 58 3.22 15.11 -5.68
C GLN A 58 1.90 15.69 -6.18
N SER A 59 0.80 14.95 -6.04
CA SER A 59 -0.54 15.42 -6.43
C SER A 59 -1.00 16.61 -5.57
N SER A 60 -0.63 16.68 -4.29
CA SER A 60 -0.93 17.83 -3.43
C SER A 60 -0.18 19.09 -3.86
N ILE A 61 1.09 18.97 -4.25
CA ILE A 61 1.87 20.08 -4.81
C ILE A 61 1.24 20.55 -6.14
N GLN A 62 0.81 19.61 -6.99
CA GLN A 62 0.17 19.92 -8.26
C GLN A 62 -1.20 20.62 -8.06
N PHE A 63 -2.00 20.15 -7.10
CA PHE A 63 -3.25 20.79 -6.71
C PHE A 63 -3.03 22.22 -6.23
N TYR A 64 -2.04 22.43 -5.35
CA TYR A 64 -1.71 23.75 -4.82
C TYR A 64 -1.22 24.72 -5.92
N THR A 65 -0.41 24.24 -6.85
CA THR A 65 0.17 25.08 -7.92
C THR A 65 -0.80 25.40 -9.03
N THR A 66 -1.61 24.44 -9.46
CA THR A 66 -2.54 24.62 -10.59
C THR A 66 -3.93 25.11 -10.17
N GLN A 67 -4.25 25.05 -8.88
CA GLN A 67 -5.57 25.30 -8.30
C GLN A 67 -6.70 24.50 -8.95
N LYS A 68 -6.37 23.39 -9.60
CA LYS A 68 -7.33 22.50 -10.24
C LYS A 68 -7.38 21.19 -9.48
N PHE A 69 -8.60 20.73 -9.23
CA PHE A 69 -8.82 19.42 -8.64
C PHE A 69 -8.34 18.31 -9.58
N GLU A 70 -7.59 17.36 -9.03
CA GLU A 70 -7.12 16.20 -9.76
C GLU A 70 -7.61 14.91 -9.10
N TRP A 71 -8.20 14.02 -9.90
CA TRP A 71 -8.65 12.71 -9.43
C TRP A 71 -7.54 11.89 -8.78
N ASN A 72 -6.32 12.02 -9.29
CA ASN A 72 -5.14 11.38 -8.72
C ASN A 72 -4.91 11.76 -7.26
N TRP A 73 -5.16 13.02 -6.90
CA TRP A 73 -5.03 13.49 -5.52
C TRP A 73 -6.02 12.77 -4.60
N LEU A 74 -7.29 12.69 -5.02
CA LEU A 74 -8.33 11.99 -4.27
C LEU A 74 -8.01 10.50 -4.10
N PHE A 75 -7.59 9.83 -5.19
CA PHE A 75 -7.22 8.42 -5.14
C PHE A 75 -6.01 8.17 -4.24
N SER A 76 -4.96 8.99 -4.33
CA SER A 76 -3.80 8.90 -3.45
C SER A 76 -4.18 9.13 -1.99
N PHE A 77 -5.03 10.11 -1.70
CA PHE A 77 -5.51 10.38 -0.35
C PHE A 77 -6.27 9.19 0.25
N ILE A 78 -7.25 8.65 -0.47
CA ILE A 78 -8.02 7.48 -0.03
C ILE A 78 -7.09 6.29 0.24
N LEU A 79 -6.13 6.04 -0.65
CA LEU A 79 -5.18 4.93 -0.51
C LEU A 79 -4.31 5.08 0.75
N VAL A 80 -3.80 6.29 1.01
CA VAL A 80 -3.02 6.59 2.22
C VAL A 80 -3.86 6.41 3.48
N CYS A 81 -5.13 6.86 3.48
CA CYS A 81 -6.04 6.64 4.60
C CYS A 81 -6.30 5.16 4.87
N LEU A 82 -6.52 4.35 3.82
CA LEU A 82 -6.72 2.91 3.95
C LEU A 82 -5.49 2.23 4.56
N TYR A 83 -4.29 2.59 4.11
CA TYR A 83 -3.06 2.08 4.72
C TYR A 83 -2.90 2.51 6.17
N ALA A 84 -3.20 3.78 6.50
CA ALA A 84 -3.14 4.26 7.88
C ALA A 84 -4.09 3.45 8.78
N ILE A 85 -5.35 3.26 8.37
CA ILE A 85 -6.33 2.46 9.11
C ILE A 85 -5.84 1.03 9.30
N GLY A 86 -5.36 0.38 8.23
CA GLY A 86 -4.83 -0.98 8.29
C GLY A 86 -3.64 -1.11 9.24
N PHE A 87 -2.72 -0.15 9.21
CA PHE A 87 -1.54 -0.14 10.07
C PHE A 87 -1.90 0.14 11.54
N THR A 88 -2.83 1.07 11.80
CA THR A 88 -3.34 1.33 13.16
C THR A 88 -4.05 0.10 13.72
N TYR A 89 -4.86 -0.58 12.91
CA TYR A 89 -5.50 -1.83 13.31
C TYR A 89 -4.46 -2.89 13.68
N TYR A 90 -3.42 -3.06 12.86
CA TYR A 90 -2.32 -3.97 13.16
C TYR A 90 -1.65 -3.64 14.50
N LEU A 91 -1.33 -2.36 14.77
CA LEU A 91 -0.67 -1.95 16.02
C LEU A 91 -1.52 -2.12 17.28
N ILE A 92 -2.86 -2.02 17.18
CA ILE A 92 -3.75 -2.17 18.34
C ILE A 92 -3.93 -3.65 18.71
N PHE A 93 -3.92 -4.55 17.72
CA PHE A 93 -4.24 -5.97 17.89
C PHE A 93 -3.00 -6.91 17.85
N SER A 94 -1.79 -6.39 17.64
CA SER A 94 -0.51 -7.12 17.78
C SER A 94 0.06 -7.01 19.19
#